data_AF-A0A1E5H1S5-F1
#
_entry.id   AF-A0A1E5H1S5-F1
#
_cell.length_a   1.000
_cell.length_b   1.000
_cell.length_c   1.000
_cell.angle_alpha   90.00
_cell.angle_beta   90.00
_cell.angle_gamma   90.00
#
_symmetry.space_group_name_H-M   'P 1'
#
loop_
_entity.id
_entity.type
_entity.pdbx_description
1 polymer ?
#
loop_
_entity_poly.entity_id
_entity_poly.type
_entity_poly.pdbx_seq_one_letter_code
_entity_poly.pdbx_strand_id
1 'polypeptide(L)'
;MKLMNVEEGSLIAGLKIAYSDIIVPAIPLIIENKEIIWNSIKSSYEFLKAKITAAKEGKELTITQTTDTGGNNFLVKDVSDSTVNIYVYPGVDRLADELSPEFASMAKMVDGDQISSVEFTNSDTHDDFKFTPEDKELFSRQTYTEDSVITITGKIYGGDFKSQSGKIDVISSSDFNVVSGDMYPFKINGNLDTEETWKEMFLEEKTYFCKKRIEINTTKNPIISVLELIIIDFDTKQEIYETLYLDLDN
;
A
#
# COMPACT_ATOMS: atom_id res chain seq x y z
N MET A 1 35.66 9.81 37.08
CA MET A 1 34.39 9.83 36.32
C MET A 1 34.16 11.28 35.89
N LYS A 2 34.42 11.61 34.61
CA LYS A 2 34.23 12.97 34.08
C LYS A 2 32.73 13.16 33.84
N LEU A 3 32.11 14.06 34.59
CA LEU A 3 30.73 14.48 34.37
C LEU A 3 30.69 15.25 33.04
N MET A 4 30.19 14.60 31.98
CA MET A 4 29.79 15.31 30.77
C MET A 4 28.57 16.14 31.13
N ASN A 5 28.69 17.47 31.09
CA ASN A 5 27.54 18.37 31.12
C ASN A 5 26.71 18.05 29.88
N VAL A 6 25.55 17.45 30.10
CA VAL A 6 24.56 17.19 29.06
C VAL A 6 23.64 18.42 29.06
N GLU A 7 23.78 19.28 28.06
CA GLU A 7 22.88 20.41 27.87
C GLU A 7 21.51 19.94 27.39
N GLU A 8 20.48 20.59 27.92
CA GLU A 8 19.06 20.37 27.60
C GLU A 8 18.84 20.65 26.10
N GLY A 9 18.38 19.64 25.36
CA GLY A 9 18.25 19.68 23.90
C GLY A 9 19.33 18.92 23.11
N SER A 10 20.35 18.34 23.77
CA SER A 10 21.30 17.45 23.09
C SER A 10 20.71 16.05 22.80
N LEU A 11 21.16 15.41 21.72
CA LEU A 11 20.81 14.02 21.36
C LEU A 11 21.05 13.04 22.54
N ILE A 12 22.09 13.31 23.34
CA ILE A 12 22.44 12.53 24.53
C ILE A 12 21.42 12.72 25.65
N ALA A 13 20.87 13.93 25.82
CA ALA A 13 19.78 14.19 26.75
C ALA A 13 18.51 13.44 26.32
N GLY A 14 18.15 13.53 25.03
CA GLY A 14 16.99 12.83 24.47
C GLY A 14 17.10 11.31 24.60
N LEU A 15 18.27 10.74 24.30
CA LEU A 15 18.55 9.32 24.54
C LEU A 15 18.43 8.96 26.02
N LYS A 16 19.02 9.74 26.94
CA LYS A 16 18.90 9.48 28.38
C LYS A 16 17.46 9.50 28.87
N ILE A 17 16.66 10.46 28.41
CA ILE A 17 15.24 10.59 28.76
C ILE A 17 14.44 9.39 28.23
N ALA A 18 14.62 9.00 26.96
CA ALA A 18 13.98 7.81 26.41
C ALA A 18 14.36 6.53 27.18
N TYR A 19 15.64 6.40 27.56
CA TYR A 19 16.12 5.29 28.36
C TYR A 19 15.54 5.29 29.78
N SER A 20 15.49 6.42 30.47
CA SER A 20 15.04 6.49 31.87
C SER A 20 13.53 6.39 32.04
N ASP A 21 12.76 6.99 31.13
CA ASP A 21 11.34 7.23 31.35
C ASP A 21 10.46 6.17 30.67
N ILE A 22 10.94 5.55 29.59
CA ILE A 22 10.17 4.60 28.79
C ILE A 22 10.78 3.20 28.88
N ILE A 23 12.08 3.09 28.59
CA ILE A 23 12.73 1.77 28.47
C ILE A 23 12.86 1.10 29.84
N VAL A 24 13.44 1.77 30.84
CA VAL A 24 13.71 1.16 32.16
C VAL A 24 12.48 0.55 32.84
N PRO A 25 11.32 1.22 32.90
CA PRO A 25 10.11 0.63 33.46
C PRO A 25 9.55 -0.55 32.64
N ALA A 26 9.77 -0.55 31.33
CA ALA A 26 9.28 -1.59 30.42
C ALA A 26 10.23 -2.80 30.30
N ILE A 27 11.46 -2.72 30.83
CA ILE A 27 12.47 -3.79 30.73
C ILE A 27 11.92 -5.18 31.09
N PRO A 28 11.20 -5.38 32.22
CA PRO A 28 10.69 -6.71 32.57
C PRO A 28 9.76 -7.27 31.49
N LEU A 29 8.85 -6.45 30.97
CA LEU A 29 7.91 -6.83 29.91
C LEU A 29 8.64 -7.11 28.59
N ILE A 30 9.66 -6.33 28.24
CA ILE A 30 10.45 -6.52 27.02
C ILE A 30 11.24 -7.82 27.09
N ILE A 31 11.85 -8.13 28.24
CA ILE A 31 12.62 -9.38 28.43
C ILE A 31 11.69 -10.59 28.36
N GLU A 32 10.55 -10.54 29.04
CA GLU A 32 9.57 -11.63 29.07
C GLU A 32 8.94 -11.90 27.70
N ASN A 33 8.81 -10.87 26.85
CA ASN A 33 8.13 -10.96 25.56
C ASN A 33 9.06 -10.73 24.36
N LYS A 34 10.37 -10.88 24.54
CA LYS A 34 11.38 -10.52 23.51
C LYS A 34 11.13 -11.17 22.15
N GLU A 35 10.75 -12.44 22.14
CA GLU A 35 10.51 -13.22 20.91
C GLU A 35 9.23 -12.75 20.21
N ILE A 36 8.19 -12.46 20.97
CA ILE A 36 6.92 -11.96 20.43
C ILE A 36 7.12 -10.58 19.82
N ILE A 37 7.84 -9.68 20.50
CA ILE A 37 8.16 -8.34 20.00
C ILE A 37 8.99 -8.46 18.71
N TRP A 38 10.04 -9.27 18.73
CA TRP A 38 10.89 -9.51 17.56
C TRP A 38 10.10 -10.01 16.36
N ASN A 39 9.34 -11.09 16.53
CA ASN A 39 8.54 -11.69 15.47
C ASN A 39 7.47 -10.72 14.96
N SER A 40 6.89 -9.90 15.83
CA SER A 40 5.90 -8.90 15.43
C SER A 40 6.51 -7.79 14.56
N ILE A 41 7.69 -7.28 14.91
CA ILE A 41 8.41 -6.27 14.12
C ILE A 41 8.81 -6.86 12.76
N LYS A 42 9.41 -8.05 12.77
CA LYS A 42 9.84 -8.73 11.55
C LYS A 42 8.66 -9.02 10.62
N SER A 43 7.58 -9.61 11.14
CA SER A 43 6.38 -9.88 10.35
C SER A 43 5.73 -8.60 9.82
N SER A 44 5.79 -7.50 10.57
CA SER A 44 5.31 -6.20 10.09
C SER A 44 6.14 -5.69 8.92
N TYR A 45 7.46 -5.83 8.99
CA TYR A 45 8.38 -5.48 7.90
C TYR A 45 8.12 -6.31 6.64
N GLU A 46 8.06 -7.64 6.77
CA GLU A 46 7.81 -8.56 5.66
C GLU A 46 6.42 -8.33 5.03
N PHE A 47 5.42 -8.05 5.86
CA PHE A 47 4.07 -7.70 5.41
C PHE A 47 4.07 -6.44 4.56
N LEU A 48 4.71 -5.35 5.00
CA LEU A 48 4.80 -4.13 4.19
C LEU A 48 5.51 -4.37 2.88
N LYS A 49 6.61 -5.14 2.88
CA LYS A 49 7.32 -5.46 1.64
C LYS A 49 6.42 -6.18 0.65
N ALA A 50 5.68 -7.18 1.11
CA ALA A 50 4.76 -7.93 0.27
C ALA A 50 3.59 -7.06 -0.22
N LYS A 51 2.99 -6.23 0.65
CA LYS A 51 1.92 -5.28 0.31
C LYS A 51 2.36 -4.28 -0.75
N ILE A 52 3.53 -3.65 -0.58
CA ILE A 52 4.07 -2.67 -1.53
C ILE A 52 4.46 -3.34 -2.86
N THR A 53 5.09 -4.51 -2.80
CA THR A 53 5.47 -5.26 -4.01
C THR A 53 4.25 -5.67 -4.82
N ALA A 54 3.21 -6.22 -4.17
CA ALA A 54 1.97 -6.59 -4.84
C ALA A 54 1.31 -5.38 -5.53
N ALA A 55 1.26 -4.23 -4.85
CA ALA A 55 0.73 -3.00 -5.43
C ALA A 55 1.56 -2.49 -6.62
N LYS A 56 2.90 -2.55 -6.54
CA LYS A 56 3.79 -2.20 -7.66
C LYS A 56 3.58 -3.10 -8.88
N GLU A 57 3.28 -4.37 -8.64
CA GLU A 57 2.99 -5.37 -9.69
C GLU A 57 1.53 -5.33 -10.17
N GLY A 58 0.67 -4.49 -9.59
CA GLY A 58 -0.76 -4.43 -9.92
C GLY A 58 -1.53 -5.70 -9.54
N LYS A 59 -1.02 -6.47 -8.58
CA LYS A 59 -1.64 -7.70 -8.09
C LYS A 59 -2.64 -7.40 -6.98
N GLU A 60 -3.72 -8.17 -6.95
CA GLU A 60 -4.70 -8.14 -5.87
C GLU A 60 -4.09 -8.73 -4.59
N LEU A 61 -4.31 -8.06 -3.46
CA LEU A 61 -3.79 -8.48 -2.17
C LEU A 61 -4.93 -9.00 -1.29
N THR A 62 -4.88 -10.29 -0.97
CA THR A 62 -5.82 -10.92 -0.04
C THR A 62 -5.13 -11.18 1.28
N ILE A 63 -5.60 -10.52 2.35
CA ILE A 63 -5.05 -10.66 3.70
C ILE A 63 -5.97 -11.57 4.51
N THR A 64 -5.43 -12.68 4.99
CA THR A 64 -6.15 -13.63 5.86
C THR A 64 -5.51 -13.66 7.24
N GLN A 65 -6.30 -13.39 8.28
CA GLN A 65 -5.83 -13.55 9.65
C GLN A 65 -5.83 -15.03 10.04
N THR A 66 -4.73 -15.52 10.62
CA THR A 66 -4.59 -16.91 11.07
C THR A 66 -3.92 -16.99 12.43
N THR A 67 -4.22 -18.07 13.15
CA THR A 67 -3.57 -18.46 14.41
C THR A 67 -2.73 -19.73 14.26
N ASP A 68 -2.64 -20.29 13.04
CA ASP A 68 -2.12 -21.64 12.77
C ASP A 68 -0.75 -21.64 12.07
N THR A 69 0.10 -20.66 12.36
CA THR A 69 1.45 -20.68 11.82
C THR A 69 2.37 -21.30 12.86
N GLY A 70 2.92 -22.48 12.55
CA GLY A 70 3.89 -23.21 13.37
C GLY A 70 5.22 -22.47 13.60
N GLY A 71 5.16 -21.31 14.25
CA GLY A 71 6.28 -20.45 14.64
C GLY A 71 6.38 -19.10 13.91
N ASN A 72 5.90 -18.99 12.66
CA ASN A 72 6.13 -17.80 11.83
C ASN A 72 4.89 -16.89 11.74
N ASN A 73 4.93 -15.69 12.29
CA ASN A 73 3.76 -14.81 12.37
C ASN A 73 3.32 -14.18 11.02
N PHE A 74 4.05 -14.48 9.95
CA PHE A 74 3.82 -14.04 8.57
C PHE A 74 4.12 -15.19 7.61
N LEU A 75 3.24 -15.39 6.62
CA LEU A 75 3.44 -16.36 5.55
C LEU A 75 2.78 -15.88 4.24
N VAL A 76 3.58 -15.79 3.17
CA VAL A 76 3.06 -15.67 1.80
C VAL A 76 2.88 -17.09 1.26
N LYS A 77 1.63 -17.50 0.96
CA LYS A 77 1.32 -18.89 0.61
C LYS A 77 1.01 -19.08 -0.87
N ASP A 78 0.52 -18.05 -1.55
CA ASP A 78 0.14 -18.14 -2.96
C ASP A 78 0.44 -16.82 -3.67
N VAL A 79 1.29 -16.90 -4.69
CA VAL A 79 1.61 -15.81 -5.59
C VAL A 79 1.28 -16.33 -6.98
N SER A 80 0.09 -15.96 -7.46
CA SER A 80 -0.28 -16.13 -8.86
C SER A 80 0.13 -14.88 -9.65
N ASP A 81 -0.05 -14.92 -10.97
CA ASP A 81 0.20 -13.75 -11.82
C ASP A 81 -0.69 -12.56 -11.44
N SER A 82 -1.88 -12.80 -10.85
CA SER A 82 -2.87 -11.77 -10.54
C SER A 82 -3.10 -11.51 -9.05
N THR A 83 -2.83 -12.47 -8.16
CA THR A 83 -3.22 -12.41 -6.74
C THR A 83 -2.10 -12.87 -5.82
N VAL A 84 -1.92 -12.13 -4.72
CA VAL A 84 -1.02 -12.46 -3.61
C VAL A 84 -1.84 -12.72 -2.35
N ASN A 85 -1.77 -13.93 -1.81
CA ASN A 85 -2.42 -14.30 -0.55
C ASN A 85 -1.42 -14.27 0.61
N ILE A 86 -1.68 -13.40 1.57
CA ILE A 86 -0.87 -13.24 2.78
C ILE A 86 -1.64 -13.72 4.00
N TYR A 87 -0.99 -14.56 4.80
CA TYR A 87 -1.49 -15.04 6.08
C TYR A 87 -0.68 -14.37 7.20
N VAL A 88 -1.36 -13.66 8.10
CA VAL A 88 -0.72 -12.95 9.21
C VAL A 88 -1.46 -13.19 10.53
N TYR A 89 -0.76 -13.04 11.65
CA TYR A 89 -1.45 -12.95 12.94
C TYR A 89 -2.32 -11.69 13.03
N PRO A 90 -3.42 -11.74 13.80
CA PRO A 90 -4.22 -10.56 14.09
C PRO A 90 -3.39 -9.39 14.61
N GLY A 91 -3.54 -8.22 14.00
CA GLY A 91 -2.91 -6.96 14.41
C GLY A 91 -1.54 -6.68 13.80
N VAL A 92 -0.93 -7.62 13.06
CA VAL A 92 0.32 -7.39 12.32
C VAL A 92 0.13 -6.33 11.23
N ASP A 93 -1.02 -6.34 10.54
CA ASP A 93 -1.41 -5.35 9.54
C ASP A 93 -1.43 -3.92 10.10
N ARG A 94 -2.06 -3.74 11.27
CA ARG A 94 -2.13 -2.44 11.94
C ARG A 94 -0.75 -2.01 12.43
N LEU A 95 0.00 -2.92 13.06
CA LEU A 95 1.34 -2.62 13.55
C LEU A 95 2.29 -2.27 12.40
N ALA A 96 2.16 -2.94 11.26
CA ALA A 96 2.90 -2.63 10.05
C ALA A 96 2.64 -1.22 9.54
N ASP A 97 1.37 -0.81 9.46
CA ASP A 97 1.03 0.56 9.06
C ASP A 97 1.56 1.59 10.09
N GLU A 98 1.55 1.26 11.39
CA GLU A 98 2.11 2.11 12.47
C GLU A 98 3.65 2.23 12.41
N LEU A 99 4.37 1.15 12.09
CA LEU A 99 5.85 1.11 12.00
C LEU A 99 6.40 1.55 10.64
N SER A 100 5.54 1.77 9.65
CA SER A 100 5.92 2.12 8.29
C SER A 100 6.84 3.35 8.20
N PRO A 101 6.58 4.46 8.94
CA PRO A 101 7.45 5.63 8.93
C PRO A 101 8.86 5.34 9.47
N GLU A 102 8.98 4.50 10.51
CA GLU A 102 10.24 4.10 11.12
C GLU A 102 11.05 3.21 10.16
N PHE A 103 10.40 2.24 9.51
CA PHE A 103 11.02 1.43 8.46
C PHE A 103 11.51 2.28 7.29
N ALA A 104 10.72 3.27 6.86
CA ALA A 104 11.14 4.21 5.82
C ALA A 104 12.32 5.08 6.25
N SER A 105 12.37 5.49 7.52
CA SER A 105 13.51 6.22 8.09
C SER A 105 14.78 5.37 8.08
N MET A 106 14.68 4.09 8.46
CA MET A 106 15.82 3.16 8.44
C MET A 106 16.28 2.86 7.00
N ALA A 107 15.37 2.59 6.08
CA ALA A 107 15.68 2.35 4.68
C ALA A 107 16.40 3.55 4.04
N LYS A 108 16.02 4.79 4.39
CA LYS A 108 16.69 6.01 3.92
C LYS A 108 18.15 6.13 4.34
N MET A 109 18.55 5.53 5.47
CA MET A 109 19.94 5.55 5.95
C MET A 109 20.85 4.71 5.06
N VAL A 110 20.32 3.72 4.35
CA VAL A 110 21.07 2.87 3.41
C VAL A 110 21.21 3.61 2.09
N ASP A 111 22.33 4.28 1.88
CA ASP A 111 22.59 5.06 0.67
C ASP A 111 23.30 4.26 -0.43
N GLY A 112 23.82 3.08 -0.12
CA GLY A 112 24.57 2.23 -1.04
C GLY A 112 26.04 2.64 -1.23
N ASP A 113 26.43 3.82 -0.75
CA ASP A 113 27.78 4.39 -0.89
C ASP A 113 28.55 4.31 0.44
N GLN A 114 28.00 4.93 1.50
CA GLN A 114 28.59 4.94 2.84
C GLN A 114 27.99 3.84 3.73
N ILE A 115 26.70 3.53 3.54
CA ILE A 115 25.99 2.51 4.27
C ILE A 115 25.35 1.57 3.25
N SER A 116 25.91 0.36 3.13
CA SER A 116 25.43 -0.67 2.21
C SER A 116 24.23 -1.46 2.73
N SER A 117 24.07 -1.56 4.06
CA SER A 117 22.94 -2.22 4.69
C SER A 117 22.83 -1.87 6.18
N VAL A 118 21.62 -1.95 6.73
CA VAL A 118 21.38 -1.99 8.17
C VAL A 118 20.73 -3.33 8.49
N GLU A 119 21.37 -4.14 9.33
CA GLU A 119 20.90 -5.48 9.67
C GLU A 119 20.55 -5.56 11.15
N PHE A 120 19.40 -6.17 11.43
CA PHE A 120 18.97 -6.50 12.78
C PHE A 120 19.01 -8.01 12.91
N THR A 121 19.88 -8.48 13.81
CA THR A 121 20.10 -9.91 14.07
C THR A 121 19.59 -10.27 15.45
N ASN A 122 18.71 -11.27 15.53
CA ASN A 122 18.42 -11.92 16.81
C ASN A 122 19.48 -12.97 17.08
N SER A 123 20.37 -12.68 18.03
CA SER A 123 21.53 -13.53 18.35
C SER A 123 21.16 -14.95 18.80
N ASP A 124 19.96 -15.13 19.34
CA ASP A 124 19.50 -16.42 19.85
C ASP A 124 18.96 -17.32 18.72
N THR A 125 18.26 -16.73 17.74
CA THR A 125 17.57 -17.47 16.67
C THR A 125 18.25 -17.38 15.31
N HIS A 126 19.23 -16.48 15.12
CA HIS A 126 19.83 -16.10 13.83
C HIS A 126 18.77 -15.74 12.79
N ASP A 127 17.64 -15.21 13.29
CA ASP A 127 16.53 -14.79 12.46
C ASP A 127 16.64 -13.31 12.19
N ASP A 128 17.09 -12.97 10.99
CA ASP A 128 17.60 -11.64 10.67
C ASP A 128 16.68 -10.94 9.66
N PHE A 129 16.55 -9.62 9.79
CA PHE A 129 16.01 -8.79 8.72
C PHE A 129 16.92 -7.60 8.46
N LYS A 130 17.08 -7.27 7.18
CA LYS A 130 18.00 -6.24 6.72
C LYS A 130 17.30 -5.24 5.83
N PHE A 131 17.75 -4.01 5.95
CA PHE A 131 17.49 -2.92 5.02
C PHE A 131 18.64 -2.87 4.02
N THR A 132 18.31 -2.95 2.74
CA THR A 132 19.24 -2.82 1.61
C THR A 132 18.86 -1.60 0.75
N PRO A 133 19.68 -1.21 -0.24
CA PRO A 133 19.34 -0.11 -1.15
C PRO A 133 18.03 -0.35 -1.92
N GLU A 134 17.65 -1.60 -2.19
CA GLU A 134 16.36 -1.95 -2.79
C GLU A 134 15.20 -1.60 -1.87
N ASP A 135 15.36 -1.76 -0.55
CA ASP A 135 14.34 -1.36 0.42
C ASP A 135 14.21 0.18 0.48
N LYS A 136 15.29 0.93 0.26
CA LYS A 136 15.19 2.39 0.13
C LYS A 136 14.27 2.80 -1.01
N GLU A 137 14.34 2.12 -2.15
CA GLU A 137 13.42 2.35 -3.26
C GLU A 137 11.98 1.99 -2.83
N LEU A 138 11.79 0.79 -2.28
CA LEU A 138 10.48 0.26 -1.89
C LEU A 138 9.74 1.14 -0.86
N PHE A 139 10.48 1.69 0.11
CA PHE A 139 9.94 2.56 1.16
C PHE A 139 10.00 4.05 0.79
N SER A 140 10.41 4.40 -0.43
CA SER A 140 10.36 5.78 -0.91
C SER A 140 8.95 6.16 -1.40
N ARG A 141 8.71 7.47 -1.52
CA ARG A 141 7.47 7.95 -2.14
C ARG A 141 7.54 7.69 -3.64
N GLN A 142 6.59 6.93 -4.16
CA GLN A 142 6.56 6.55 -5.57
C GLN A 142 5.14 6.67 -6.14
N THR A 143 5.05 6.85 -7.46
CA THR A 143 3.78 6.91 -8.17
C THR A 143 3.82 5.91 -9.31
N TYR A 144 2.77 5.11 -9.42
CA TYR A 144 2.64 4.05 -10.42
C TYR A 144 1.30 4.20 -11.12
N THR A 145 1.29 3.96 -12.43
CA THR A 145 0.05 3.73 -13.17
C THR A 145 -0.04 2.24 -13.40
N GLU A 146 -1.06 1.60 -12.85
CA GLU A 146 -1.27 0.18 -13.04
C GLU A 146 -1.84 -0.10 -14.44
N ASP A 147 -1.41 -1.22 -15.03
CA ASP A 147 -1.90 -1.66 -16.33
C ASP A 147 -3.19 -2.48 -16.25
N SER A 148 -3.50 -3.02 -15.08
CA SER A 148 -4.74 -3.72 -14.80
C SER A 148 -5.94 -2.79 -14.96
N VAL A 149 -7.01 -3.33 -15.55
CA VAL A 149 -8.28 -2.62 -15.70
C VAL A 149 -9.18 -3.02 -14.55
N ILE A 150 -9.66 -2.03 -13.81
CA ILE A 150 -10.66 -2.18 -12.75
C ILE A 150 -12.01 -1.70 -13.26
N THR A 151 -13.07 -2.24 -12.67
CA THR A 151 -14.44 -1.85 -12.98
C THR A 151 -15.01 -1.06 -11.80
N ILE A 152 -15.49 0.15 -12.08
CA ILE A 152 -16.15 0.99 -11.07
C ILE A 152 -17.54 1.37 -11.55
N THR A 153 -18.50 1.43 -10.66
CA THR A 153 -19.79 2.09 -10.91
C THR A 153 -19.75 3.43 -10.22
N GLY A 154 -20.06 4.51 -10.95
CA GLY A 154 -19.98 5.84 -10.39
C GLY A 154 -20.78 6.86 -11.17
N LYS A 155 -20.73 8.10 -10.67
CA LYS A 155 -21.41 9.23 -11.27
C LYS A 155 -20.47 10.42 -11.35
N ILE A 156 -20.34 10.98 -12.55
CA ILE A 156 -19.54 12.18 -12.79
C ILE A 156 -20.43 13.42 -12.64
N TYR A 157 -20.10 14.26 -11.66
CA TYR A 157 -20.82 15.51 -11.39
C TYR A 157 -20.17 16.74 -12.06
N GLY A 158 -18.89 16.66 -12.40
CA GLY A 158 -18.14 17.80 -12.91
C GLY A 158 -16.78 17.40 -13.48
N GLY A 159 -16.40 18.07 -14.56
CA GLY A 159 -15.14 17.87 -15.26
C GLY A 159 -14.92 18.97 -16.29
N ASP A 160 -13.68 19.15 -16.70
CA ASP A 160 -13.26 20.06 -17.75
C ASP A 160 -12.99 19.26 -19.03
N PHE A 161 -13.78 19.52 -20.07
CA PHE A 161 -13.63 18.89 -21.38
C PHE A 161 -12.27 19.18 -22.01
N LYS A 162 -11.68 20.36 -21.80
CA LYS A 162 -10.38 20.72 -22.37
C LYS A 162 -9.24 19.92 -21.76
N SER A 163 -9.28 19.69 -20.45
CA SER A 163 -8.27 18.90 -19.73
C SER A 163 -8.62 17.41 -19.68
N GLN A 164 -9.83 17.04 -20.13
CA GLN A 164 -10.38 15.68 -20.08
C GLN A 164 -10.30 15.06 -18.69
N SER A 165 -10.54 15.87 -17.66
CA SER A 165 -10.39 15.46 -16.27
C SER A 165 -11.49 16.05 -15.39
N GLY A 166 -11.69 15.45 -14.23
CA GLY A 166 -12.74 15.89 -13.32
C GLY A 166 -12.76 15.08 -12.03
N LYS A 167 -13.94 14.98 -11.43
CA LYS A 167 -14.16 14.12 -10.26
C LYS A 167 -15.34 13.18 -10.49
N ILE A 168 -15.15 11.94 -10.08
CA ILE A 168 -16.17 10.88 -10.10
C ILE A 168 -16.48 10.48 -8.67
N ASP A 169 -17.76 10.38 -8.36
CA ASP A 169 -18.26 9.78 -7.14
C ASP A 169 -18.42 8.28 -7.37
N VAL A 170 -17.67 7.46 -6.63
CA VAL A 170 -17.65 6.01 -6.83
C VAL A 170 -18.69 5.37 -5.94
N ILE A 171 -19.68 4.72 -6.54
CA ILE A 171 -20.78 4.04 -5.85
C ILE A 171 -20.38 2.60 -5.48
N SER A 172 -19.68 1.92 -6.39
CA SER A 172 -19.12 0.59 -6.16
C SER A 172 -17.83 0.40 -6.95
N SER A 173 -16.95 -0.46 -6.46
CA SER A 173 -15.69 -0.79 -7.12
C SER A 173 -15.37 -2.27 -6.99
N SER A 174 -14.76 -2.84 -8.03
CA SER A 174 -14.13 -4.16 -7.97
C SER A 174 -12.78 -4.15 -7.25
N ASP A 175 -12.20 -2.97 -6.97
CA ASP A 175 -10.86 -2.82 -6.39
C ASP A 175 -10.91 -2.32 -4.95
N PHE A 176 -10.21 -3.02 -4.05
CA PHE A 176 -10.17 -2.72 -2.62
C PHE A 176 -9.51 -1.37 -2.27
N ASN A 177 -8.66 -0.82 -3.14
CA ASN A 177 -8.03 0.49 -2.94
C ASN A 177 -8.94 1.66 -3.33
N VAL A 178 -10.07 1.38 -3.98
CA VAL A 178 -11.07 2.38 -4.36
C VAL A 178 -12.26 2.23 -3.42
N VAL A 179 -12.36 3.16 -2.47
CA VAL A 179 -13.40 3.15 -1.44
C VAL A 179 -14.73 3.60 -2.04
N SER A 180 -15.74 2.76 -1.90
CA SER A 180 -17.10 3.09 -2.31
C SER A 180 -17.67 4.20 -1.41
N GLY A 181 -18.33 5.19 -2.02
CA GLY A 181 -18.83 6.40 -1.38
C GLY A 181 -17.82 7.55 -1.31
N ASP A 182 -16.63 7.40 -1.90
CA ASP A 182 -15.62 8.47 -1.96
C ASP A 182 -15.47 9.04 -3.38
N MET A 183 -14.89 10.24 -3.45
CA MET A 183 -14.76 11.02 -4.67
C MET A 183 -13.31 11.03 -5.17
N TYR A 184 -13.11 10.54 -6.39
CA TYR A 184 -11.78 10.39 -6.97
C TYR A 184 -11.57 11.35 -8.15
N PRO A 185 -10.37 11.93 -8.30
CA PRO A 185 -9.98 12.57 -9.54
C PRO A 185 -10.00 11.54 -10.67
N PHE A 186 -10.52 11.92 -11.84
CA PHE A 186 -10.40 11.09 -13.04
C PHE A 186 -9.77 11.85 -14.20
N LYS A 187 -9.23 11.09 -15.13
CA LYS A 187 -8.81 11.55 -16.45
C LYS A 187 -9.30 10.57 -17.51
N ILE A 188 -9.70 11.07 -18.67
CA ILE A 188 -10.05 10.24 -19.81
C ILE A 188 -8.82 9.86 -20.62
N ASN A 189 -8.74 8.60 -21.01
CA ASN A 189 -7.79 8.14 -22.02
C ASN A 189 -8.29 8.54 -23.41
N GLY A 190 -7.38 8.94 -24.31
CA GLY A 190 -7.68 9.71 -25.52
C GLY A 190 -8.66 9.09 -26.53
N ASN A 191 -9.12 7.85 -26.34
CA ASN A 191 -10.10 7.19 -27.20
C ASN A 191 -11.55 7.62 -26.93
N LEU A 192 -11.83 8.35 -25.85
CA LEU A 192 -13.17 8.85 -25.48
C LEU A 192 -13.24 10.39 -25.53
N ASP A 193 -12.44 11.02 -26.39
CA ASP A 193 -12.24 12.49 -26.43
C ASP A 193 -13.36 13.28 -27.12
N THR A 194 -14.38 12.60 -27.65
CA THR A 194 -15.46 13.26 -28.38
C THR A 194 -16.41 14.01 -27.44
N GLU A 195 -17.00 15.11 -27.94
CA GLU A 195 -17.96 15.91 -27.16
C GLU A 195 -19.25 15.13 -26.84
N GLU A 196 -19.67 14.22 -27.72
CA GLU A 196 -20.85 13.38 -27.53
C GLU A 196 -20.62 12.36 -26.41
N THR A 197 -19.53 11.61 -26.50
CA THR A 197 -19.08 10.67 -25.47
C THR A 197 -18.92 11.38 -24.12
N TRP A 198 -18.30 12.57 -24.12
CA TRP A 198 -18.14 13.36 -22.90
C TRP A 198 -19.49 13.70 -22.27
N LYS A 199 -20.49 14.17 -23.04
CA LYS A 199 -21.83 14.49 -22.50
C LYS A 199 -22.51 13.29 -21.88
N GLU A 200 -22.38 12.12 -22.50
CA GLU A 200 -23.00 10.88 -22.03
C GLU A 200 -22.43 10.37 -20.71
N MET A 201 -21.23 10.81 -20.32
CA MET A 201 -20.59 10.37 -19.08
C MET A 201 -21.10 11.10 -17.83
N PHE A 202 -21.88 12.18 -17.97
CA PHE A 202 -22.28 13.02 -16.83
C PHE A 202 -23.68 12.71 -16.31
N LEU A 203 -23.88 13.00 -15.02
CA LEU A 203 -25.18 13.03 -14.34
C LEU A 203 -25.96 11.71 -14.27
N GLU A 204 -25.52 10.66 -14.96
CA GLU A 204 -26.02 9.30 -14.84
C GLU A 204 -25.02 8.40 -14.11
N GLU A 205 -25.56 7.40 -13.43
CA GLU A 205 -24.77 6.29 -12.90
C GLU A 205 -24.39 5.37 -14.05
N LYS A 206 -23.09 5.09 -14.19
CA LYS A 206 -22.53 4.24 -15.23
C LYS A 206 -21.40 3.38 -14.70
N THR A 207 -21.19 2.27 -15.40
CA THR A 207 -20.02 1.40 -15.21
C THR A 207 -18.87 1.92 -16.07
N TYR A 208 -17.74 2.24 -15.44
CA TYR A 208 -16.53 2.69 -16.10
C TYR A 208 -15.42 1.64 -15.94
N PHE A 209 -14.69 1.43 -17.03
CA PHE A 209 -13.47 0.64 -17.05
C PHE A 209 -12.30 1.61 -16.90
N CYS A 210 -11.50 1.41 -15.85
CA CYS A 210 -10.46 2.36 -15.48
C CYS A 210 -9.13 1.66 -15.24
N LYS A 211 -8.02 2.32 -15.60
CA LYS A 211 -6.73 2.09 -14.94
C LYS A 211 -6.63 3.01 -13.73
N LYS A 212 -5.75 2.71 -12.77
CA LYS A 212 -5.54 3.57 -11.60
C LYS A 212 -4.10 4.04 -11.52
N ARG A 213 -3.93 5.32 -11.16
CA ARG A 213 -2.65 5.87 -10.75
C ARG A 213 -2.61 5.91 -9.23
N ILE A 214 -1.68 5.18 -8.63
CA ILE A 214 -1.51 5.09 -7.18
C ILE A 214 -0.26 5.84 -6.71
N GLU A 215 -0.32 6.38 -5.51
CA GLU A 215 0.84 6.81 -4.73
C GLU A 215 1.11 5.78 -3.65
N ILE A 216 2.35 5.30 -3.60
CA ILE A 216 2.89 4.54 -2.47
C ILE A 216 3.69 5.51 -1.61
N ASN A 217 3.30 5.65 -0.35
CA ASN A 217 3.94 6.52 0.62
C ASN A 217 3.85 5.92 2.03
N THR A 218 4.92 5.27 2.45
CA THR A 218 5.11 4.61 3.76
C THR A 218 5.12 5.57 4.95
N THR A 219 5.08 6.89 4.71
CA THR A 219 4.96 7.90 5.78
C THR A 219 3.54 8.41 5.97
N LYS A 220 2.57 7.88 5.21
CA LYS A 220 1.16 8.24 5.27
C LYS A 220 0.31 7.02 5.62
N ASN A 221 -0.87 7.30 6.17
CA ASN A 221 -1.95 6.33 6.29
C ASN A 221 -3.17 6.83 5.48
N PRO A 222 -3.65 6.08 4.47
CA PRO A 222 -3.14 4.80 4.00
C PRO A 222 -1.79 4.91 3.27
N ILE A 223 -0.98 3.84 3.33
CA ILE A 223 0.32 3.76 2.63
C ILE A 223 0.13 3.82 1.12
N ILE A 224 -0.93 3.18 0.60
CA ILE A 224 -1.27 3.18 -0.82
C ILE A 224 -2.53 4.03 -0.97
N SER A 225 -2.47 5.02 -1.86
CA SER A 225 -3.60 5.91 -2.14
C SER A 225 -3.83 6.04 -3.64
N VAL A 226 -5.09 6.02 -4.07
CA VAL A 226 -5.45 6.25 -5.47
C VAL A 226 -5.40 7.75 -5.75
N LEU A 227 -4.48 8.19 -6.60
CA LEU A 227 -4.34 9.59 -7.00
C LEU A 227 -5.31 9.98 -8.11
N GLU A 228 -5.54 9.09 -9.07
CA GLU A 228 -6.31 9.37 -10.27
C GLU A 228 -6.83 8.08 -10.88
N LEU A 229 -8.08 8.10 -11.36
CA LEU A 229 -8.68 7.05 -12.17
C LEU A 229 -8.57 7.43 -13.64
N ILE A 230 -7.98 6.58 -14.46
CA ILE A 230 -7.83 6.79 -15.90
C ILE A 230 -8.92 5.99 -16.59
N ILE A 231 -10.01 6.66 -16.97
CA ILE A 231 -11.15 6.04 -17.65
C ILE A 231 -10.72 5.67 -19.07
N ILE A 232 -10.82 4.39 -19.40
CA ILE A 232 -10.48 3.87 -20.73
C ILE A 232 -11.73 3.55 -21.55
N ASP A 233 -12.83 3.21 -20.89
CA ASP A 233 -14.11 2.88 -21.52
C ASP A 233 -15.26 2.99 -20.50
N PHE A 234 -16.52 2.97 -20.95
CA PHE A 234 -17.70 2.88 -20.09
C PHE A 234 -18.87 2.21 -20.81
N ASP A 235 -19.73 1.57 -20.03
CA ASP A 235 -20.93 0.91 -20.56
C ASP A 235 -21.92 1.95 -21.09
N THR A 236 -22.11 1.97 -22.41
CA THR A 236 -23.19 2.71 -23.05
C THR A 236 -24.45 1.85 -22.96
N LYS A 237 -25.61 2.46 -22.68
CA LYS A 237 -26.91 1.75 -22.67
C LYS A 237 -27.32 1.18 -24.06
N GLN A 238 -26.40 1.06 -25.01
CA GLN A 238 -26.55 0.50 -26.34
C GLN A 238 -25.40 -0.49 -26.63
N GLU A 239 -25.50 -1.72 -26.10
CA GLU A 239 -25.23 -3.02 -26.77
C GLU A 239 -25.01 -4.15 -25.74
N ILE A 240 -26.11 -4.73 -25.21
CA ILE A 240 -26.09 -6.07 -24.59
C ILE A 240 -27.03 -7.04 -25.35
N TYR A 241 -27.40 -6.71 -26.59
CA TYR A 241 -28.10 -7.65 -27.46
C TYR A 241 -27.40 -7.66 -28.82
N GLU A 242 -26.90 -8.83 -29.23
CA GLU A 242 -26.28 -9.15 -30.53
C GLU A 242 -24.74 -9.19 -30.62
N THR A 243 -24.05 -9.96 -29.77
CA THR A 243 -22.83 -10.68 -30.24
C THR A 243 -22.49 -11.98 -29.50
N LEU A 244 -23.50 -12.68 -28.96
CA LEU A 244 -23.30 -14.00 -28.31
C LEU A 244 -24.11 -15.14 -28.94
N TYR A 245 -24.70 -14.93 -30.13
CA TYR A 245 -25.50 -15.94 -30.83
C TYR A 245 -25.15 -16.18 -32.31
N LEU A 246 -24.05 -15.64 -32.83
CA LEU A 246 -23.68 -15.83 -34.25
C LEU A 246 -22.55 -16.84 -34.53
N ASP A 247 -21.91 -17.42 -33.51
CA ASP A 247 -20.85 -18.42 -33.69
C ASP A 247 -21.25 -19.85 -33.25
N LEU A 248 -22.56 -20.15 -33.16
CA LEU A 248 -23.04 -21.52 -32.90
C LEU A 248 -23.78 -22.18 -34.07
N ASP A 249 -23.86 -21.54 -35.24
CA ASP A 249 -24.35 -22.17 -36.46
C ASP A 249 -23.49 -21.78 -37.68
N ASN A 250 -22.35 -22.45 -37.84
CA ASN A 250 -21.72 -22.75 -39.14
C ASN A 250 -20.71 -23.91 -39.03
#